data_AF-A0A5P1EI47-F1
#
_entry.id   AF-A0A5P1EI47-F1
#
_cell.length_a   1.000
_cell.length_b   1.000
_cell.length_c   1.000
_cell.angle_alpha   90.00
_cell.angle_beta   90.00
_cell.angle_gamma   90.00
#
_symmetry.space_group_name_H-M   'P 1'
#
loop_
_entity.id
_entity.type
_entity.pdbx_description
1 polymer ?
#
loop_
_entity_poly.entity_id
_entity_poly.type
_entity_poly.pdbx_seq_one_letter_code
_entity_poly.pdbx_strand_id
1 'polypeptide(L)'
;MMKIEDFDNTWNHRSCWPREGNSRLWLFRLNFLSVNRFERKKNLQLAISAFALLRSLGSTLPDQSLSEATLTIAGGFDKRLKENVEYLEELKELAETEGVSDRVR
;
A
#
# COMPACT_ATOMS: atom_id res chain seq x y z
N MET A 1 -0.78 -30.10 -27.72
CA MET A 1 -1.95 -29.83 -28.57
C MET A 1 -3.18 -29.82 -27.66
N MET A 2 -3.65 -28.63 -27.27
CA MET A 2 -4.90 -28.48 -26.51
C MET A 2 -6.07 -28.61 -27.48
N LYS A 3 -7.08 -29.43 -27.13
CA LYS A 3 -8.38 -29.39 -27.79
C LYS A 3 -9.26 -28.36 -27.06
N ILE A 4 -9.80 -27.44 -27.84
CA ILE A 4 -10.76 -26.41 -27.46
C ILE A 4 -12.16 -27.01 -27.65
N GLU A 5 -12.57 -27.90 -26.75
CA GLU A 5 -13.94 -28.40 -26.69
C GLU A 5 -14.18 -28.72 -25.22
N ASP A 6 -14.73 -27.75 -24.48
CA ASP A 6 -15.50 -27.90 -23.23
C ASP A 6 -15.82 -26.50 -22.65
N PHE A 7 -16.16 -25.54 -23.52
CA PHE A 7 -16.76 -24.28 -23.08
C PHE A 7 -18.26 -24.54 -22.87
N ASP A 8 -18.57 -25.27 -21.80
CA ASP A 8 -19.94 -25.60 -21.45
C ASP A 8 -20.53 -24.52 -20.54
N ASN A 9 -21.66 -23.97 -20.99
CA ASN A 9 -22.24 -22.71 -20.53
C ASN A 9 -23.08 -22.86 -19.24
N THR A 10 -22.63 -23.68 -18.29
CA THR A 10 -23.25 -23.74 -16.97
C THR A 10 -22.53 -22.80 -16.00
N TRP A 11 -22.72 -21.49 -16.20
CA TRP A 11 -22.48 -20.49 -15.17
C TRP A 11 -23.45 -20.70 -14.01
N ASN A 12 -23.18 -21.70 -13.17
CA ASN A 12 -23.87 -21.90 -11.92
C ASN A 12 -23.28 -20.91 -10.91
N HIS A 13 -24.06 -19.88 -10.58
CA HIS A 13 -23.71 -18.72 -9.75
C HIS A 13 -23.39 -19.02 -8.27
N ARG A 14 -22.95 -20.24 -7.95
CA ARG A 14 -22.81 -20.77 -6.58
C ARG A 14 -21.48 -21.47 -6.27
N SER A 15 -20.57 -21.63 -7.22
CA SER A 15 -19.27 -22.30 -6.99
C SER A 15 -18.10 -21.35 -6.69
N CYS A 16 -18.28 -20.03 -6.78
CA CYS A 16 -17.22 -19.04 -6.53
C CYS A 16 -17.30 -18.31 -5.18
N TRP A 17 -18.29 -18.62 -4.32
CA TRP A 17 -18.34 -18.05 -2.98
C TRP A 17 -17.80 -19.07 -1.96
N PRO A 18 -16.73 -18.74 -1.21
CA PRO A 18 -16.26 -19.63 -0.15
C PRO A 18 -17.36 -19.79 0.91
N ARG A 19 -17.61 -21.05 1.29
CA ARG A 19 -18.51 -21.39 2.40
C ARG A 19 -18.03 -20.71 3.68
N GLU A 20 -18.98 -20.15 4.43
CA GLU A 20 -18.81 -19.65 5.79
C GLU A 20 -17.94 -20.61 6.61
N GLY A 21 -16.78 -20.13 7.10
CA GLY A 21 -15.94 -20.95 7.97
C GLY A 21 -14.44 -20.66 8.01
N ASN A 22 -13.88 -19.70 7.28
CA ASN A 22 -12.50 -19.24 7.52
C ASN A 22 -12.31 -17.77 7.14
N SER A 23 -12.54 -16.87 8.09
CA SER A 23 -12.44 -15.41 7.97
C SER A 23 -11.00 -14.87 7.83
N ARG A 24 -10.02 -15.70 7.41
CA ARG A 24 -8.60 -15.33 7.31
C ARG A 24 -8.02 -15.30 5.89
N LEU A 25 -8.85 -15.46 4.86
CA LEU A 25 -8.39 -15.42 3.47
C LEU A 25 -8.93 -14.16 2.80
N TRP A 26 -8.02 -13.21 2.55
CA TRP A 26 -8.20 -11.85 2.03
C TRP A 26 -8.71 -10.80 3.04
N LEU A 27 -8.02 -10.66 4.18
CA LEU A 27 -7.92 -9.34 4.81
C LEU A 27 -7.15 -8.43 3.85
N PHE A 28 -7.86 -7.74 2.96
CA PHE A 28 -7.29 -6.68 2.15
C PHE A 28 -6.79 -5.59 3.10
N ARG A 29 -5.48 -5.60 3.38
CA ARG A 29 -4.83 -4.53 4.16
C ARG A 29 -4.82 -3.28 3.29
N LEU A 30 -5.27 -2.16 3.85
CA LEU A 30 -5.32 -0.89 3.13
C LEU A 30 -3.88 -0.44 2.76
N ASN A 31 -3.66 -0.09 1.50
CA ASN A 31 -2.38 0.43 1.04
C ASN A 31 -2.59 1.74 0.28
N PHE A 32 -1.99 2.81 0.79
CA PHE A 32 -1.85 4.06 0.06
C PHE A 32 -0.68 3.93 -0.90
N LEU A 33 -0.90 4.14 -2.19
CA LEU A 33 0.15 4.05 -3.20
C LEU A 33 0.40 5.42 -3.81
N SER A 34 1.65 5.88 -3.74
CA SER A 34 2.16 7.02 -4.49
C SER A 34 3.07 6.50 -5.59
N VAL A 35 2.75 6.76 -6.86
CA VAL A 35 3.61 6.43 -8.02
C VAL A 35 4.16 7.73 -8.60
N ASN A 36 5.36 8.14 -8.16
CA ASN A 36 5.98 9.40 -8.54
C ASN A 36 7.51 9.27 -8.62
N ARG A 37 8.18 10.11 -9.41
CA ARG A 37 9.65 10.19 -9.36
C ARG A 37 10.12 10.77 -8.02
N PHE A 38 11.32 10.38 -7.56
CA PHE A 38 11.91 10.85 -6.30
C PHE A 38 12.46 12.28 -6.43
N GLU A 39 11.58 13.25 -6.61
CA GLU A 39 11.93 14.67 -6.77
C GLU A 39 11.23 15.50 -5.69
N ARG A 40 11.91 16.50 -5.13
CA ARG A 40 11.36 17.32 -4.01
C ARG A 40 10.07 18.04 -4.39
N LYS A 41 9.90 18.39 -5.67
CA LYS A 41 8.68 19.01 -6.22
C LYS A 41 7.42 18.15 -6.07
N LYS A 42 7.55 16.85 -5.79
CA LYS A 42 6.42 15.94 -5.56
C LYS A 42 5.90 15.98 -4.12
N ASN A 43 6.65 16.61 -3.22
CA ASN A 43 6.29 16.82 -1.81
C ASN A 43 5.82 15.52 -1.11
N LEU A 44 6.60 14.44 -1.26
CA LEU A 44 6.32 13.15 -0.64
C LEU A 44 6.38 13.19 0.90
N GLN A 45 7.06 14.18 1.46
CA GLN A 45 7.07 14.45 2.90
C GLN A 45 5.65 14.67 3.45
N LEU A 46 4.81 15.41 2.72
CA LEU A 46 3.41 15.62 3.11
C LEU A 46 2.63 14.31 3.17
N ALA A 47 2.90 13.36 2.27
CA ALA A 47 2.23 12.06 2.27
C ALA A 47 2.60 11.25 3.53
N ILE A 48 3.88 11.29 3.94
CA ILE A 48 4.36 10.60 5.15
C ILE A 48 3.73 11.23 6.40
N SER A 49 3.79 12.55 6.56
CA SER A 49 3.20 13.22 7.73
C SER A 49 1.68 13.07 7.79
N ALA A 50 0.98 13.12 6.64
CA ALA A 50 -0.46 12.86 6.60
C ALA A 50 -0.80 11.40 7.00
N PHE A 51 0.02 10.44 6.58
CA PHE A 51 -0.13 9.04 6.97
C PHE A 51 0.13 8.83 8.47
N ALA A 52 1.15 9.48 9.03
CA ALA A 52 1.41 9.47 10.47
C ALA A 52 0.24 10.05 11.29
N LEU A 53 -0.32 11.18 10.84
CA LEU A 53 -1.51 11.78 11.44
C LEU A 53 -2.72 10.85 11.35
N LEU A 54 -2.96 10.21 10.21
CA LEU A 54 -4.04 9.26 10.05
C LEU A 54 -3.92 8.09 11.05
N ARG A 55 -2.71 7.58 11.29
CA ARG A 55 -2.47 6.52 12.27
C ARG A 55 -2.70 6.97 13.71
N SER A 56 -2.27 8.19 14.05
CA SER A 56 -2.51 8.72 15.41
C SER A 56 -4.00 8.87 15.67
N LEU A 57 -4.77 9.35 14.69
CA LEU A 57 -6.23 9.48 14.76
C LEU A 57 -6.95 8.12 14.72
N GLY A 58 -6.44 7.17 13.95
CA GLY A 58 -6.99 5.83 13.79
C GLY A 58 -7.06 5.02 15.07
N SER A 59 -6.25 5.35 16.09
CA SER A 59 -6.38 4.80 17.44
C SER A 59 -7.74 5.11 18.11
N THR A 60 -8.45 6.14 17.63
CA THR A 60 -9.77 6.56 18.10
C THR A 60 -10.91 6.05 17.21
N LEU A 61 -10.61 5.50 16.03
CA LEU A 61 -11.62 5.06 15.06
C LEU A 61 -11.92 3.57 15.25
N PRO A 62 -13.18 3.14 15.14
CA PRO A 62 -13.58 1.75 15.34
C PRO A 62 -13.09 0.79 14.23
N ASP A 63 -12.52 1.32 13.15
CA ASP A 63 -12.06 0.52 12.02
C ASP A 63 -10.58 0.09 12.17
N GLN A 64 -10.37 -1.16 12.56
CA GLN A 64 -9.05 -1.81 12.63
C GLN A 64 -8.35 -1.90 11.27
N SER A 65 -9.03 -1.65 10.14
CA SER A 65 -8.38 -1.65 8.83
C SER A 65 -7.33 -0.53 8.70
N LEU A 66 -7.56 0.61 9.37
CA LEU A 66 -6.67 1.78 9.33
C LEU A 66 -5.42 1.59 10.18
N SER A 67 -5.51 0.86 11.29
CA SER A 67 -4.33 0.55 12.12
C SER A 67 -3.33 -0.34 11.38
N GLU A 68 -3.82 -1.16 10.46
CA GLU A 68 -3.04 -2.08 9.64
C GLU A 68 -2.60 -1.47 8.30
N ALA A 69 -2.98 -0.21 8.03
CA ALA A 69 -2.70 0.45 6.76
C ALA A 69 -1.20 0.64 6.51
N THR A 70 -0.84 0.75 5.23
CA THR A 70 0.55 0.96 4.77
C THR A 70 0.60 2.08 3.74
N LEU A 71 1.77 2.69 3.58
CA LEU A 71 2.04 3.69 2.55
C LEU A 71 3.20 3.19 1.68
N THR A 72 2.95 2.97 0.40
CA THR A 72 3.96 2.62 -0.59
C THR A 72 4.29 3.82 -1.47
N ILE A 73 5.55 4.21 -1.54
CA ILE A 73 6.08 5.28 -2.39
C ILE A 73 6.92 4.63 -3.49
N ALA A 74 6.28 4.35 -4.62
CA ALA A 74 6.92 3.81 -5.80
C ALA A 74 7.41 4.92 -6.71
N GLY A 75 8.64 4.79 -7.23
CA GLY A 75 9.22 5.83 -8.06
C GLY A 75 10.46 5.42 -8.83
N GLY A 76 10.77 6.19 -9.87
CA GLY A 76 12.04 6.08 -10.57
C GLY A 76 13.18 6.64 -9.73
N PHE A 77 13.94 5.77 -9.07
CA PHE A 77 15.17 6.11 -8.37
C PHE A 77 16.38 5.99 -9.31
N ASP A 78 17.15 7.06 -9.44
CA ASP A 78 18.45 7.06 -10.14
C ASP A 78 19.55 7.48 -9.17
N LYS A 79 20.44 6.54 -8.84
CA LYS A 79 21.60 6.74 -7.95
C LYS A 79 22.63 7.74 -8.45
N ARG A 80 22.62 8.07 -9.75
CA ARG A 80 23.52 9.07 -10.35
C ARG A 80 23.02 10.49 -10.09
N LEU A 81 21.74 10.64 -9.77
CA LEU A 81 21.14 11.92 -9.45
C LEU A 81 21.20 12.14 -7.94
N LYS A 82 22.10 13.02 -7.51
CA LYS A 82 22.33 13.36 -6.10
C LYS A 82 21.04 13.74 -5.37
N GLU A 83 20.15 14.50 -6.03
CA GLU A 83 18.83 14.84 -5.47
C GLU A 83 17.99 13.61 -5.09
N ASN A 84 17.95 12.57 -5.92
CA ASN A 84 17.17 11.37 -5.61
C ASN A 84 17.69 10.68 -4.35
N VAL A 85 19.02 10.62 -4.21
CA VAL A 85 19.69 9.96 -3.08
C VAL A 85 19.41 10.72 -1.79
N GLU A 86 19.67 12.03 -1.79
CA GLU A 86 19.40 12.88 -0.63
C GLU A 86 17.91 12.87 -0.27
N TYR A 87 17.03 12.97 -1.26
CA TYR A 87 15.60 13.03 -0.99
C TYR A 87 15.06 11.70 -0.46
N LEU A 88 15.58 10.56 -0.92
CA LEU A 88 15.24 9.27 -0.33
C LEU A 88 15.68 9.17 1.14
N GLU A 89 16.87 9.63 1.48
CA GLU A 89 17.34 9.65 2.87
C GLU A 89 16.51 10.62 3.73
N GLU A 90 16.20 11.82 3.25
CA GLU A 90 15.29 12.76 3.93
C GLU A 90 13.92 12.13 4.23
N LEU A 91 13.36 11.38 3.28
CA LEU A 91 12.07 10.70 3.46
C LEU A 91 12.14 9.55 4.48
N LYS A 92 13.25 8.81 4.53
CA LYS A 92 13.47 7.76 5.54
C LYS A 92 13.61 8.37 6.93
N GLU A 93 14.42 9.41 7.08
CA GLU A 93 14.60 10.13 8.35
C GLU A 93 13.27 10.70 8.86
N LEU A 94 12.44 11.25 7.97
CA LEU A 94 11.10 11.71 8.32
C LEU A 94 10.21 10.55 8.78
N ALA A 95 10.19 9.42 8.08
CA ALA A 95 9.38 8.26 8.46
C ALA A 95 9.78 7.69 9.84
N GLU A 96 11.08 7.69 10.16
CA GLU A 96 11.57 7.32 11.50
C GLU A 96 11.12 8.34 12.56
N THR A 97 11.26 9.64 12.27
CA THR A 97 10.87 10.73 13.19
C THR A 97 9.38 10.69 13.51
N GLU A 98 8.55 10.39 12.50
CA GLU A 98 7.09 10.28 12.63
C GLU A 98 6.64 8.90 13.19
N GLY A 99 7.57 7.97 13.42
CA GLY A 99 7.28 6.64 13.97
C GLY A 99 6.46 5.73 13.04
N VAL A 100 6.61 5.90 11.73
CA VAL A 100 5.89 5.14 10.69
C VAL A 100 6.83 4.38 9.73
N SER A 101 8.12 4.32 10.02
CA SER A 101 9.14 3.63 9.21
C SER A 101 8.84 2.16 8.95
N ASP A 102 8.13 1.48 9.85
CA ASP A 102 7.71 0.08 9.69
C ASP A 102 6.56 -0.11 8.67
N ARG A 103 5.87 0.98 8.31
CA ARG A 103 4.67 0.98 7.46
C ARG A 103 4.82 1.75 6.15
N VAL A 104 5.86 2.56 6.01
CA VAL A 104 6.21 3.25 4.77
C VAL A 104 7.19 2.38 3.97
N ARG A 105 6.90 2.12 2.69
CA ARG A 105 7.70 1.27 1.79
C ARG A 105 8.09 1.96 0.50
#